data_AF-A0A699Q688-F1
#
_entry.id   AF-A0A699Q688-F1
#
_cell.length_a   1.000
_cell.length_b   1.000
_cell.length_c   1.000
_cell.angle_alpha   90.00
_cell.angle_beta   90.00
_cell.angle_gamma   90.00
#
_symmetry.space_group_name_H-M   'P 1'
#
loop_
_entity.id
_entity.type
_entity.pdbx_description
1 polymer ?
#
loop_
_entity_poly.entity_id
_entity_poly.type
_entity_poly.pdbx_seq_one_letter_code
_entity_poly.pdbx_strand_id
1 'polypeptide(L)' 'PIHPRLRNNREVHLDYLKHLKESVETLREIVEEAKVERPLDRSLASACLYTKHSQELLEYVIGTCPKDFNK' A
#
# COMPACT_ATOMS: atom_id res chain seq x y z
N PRO A 1 17.33 -8.11 17.02
CA PRO A 1 16.78 -6.85 17.57
C PRO A 1 17.04 -5.69 16.60
N ILE A 2 15.98 -5.02 16.12
CA ILE A 2 16.12 -3.93 15.14
C ILE A 2 16.79 -2.72 15.80
N HIS A 3 17.79 -2.16 15.12
CA HIS A 3 18.65 -1.09 15.64
C HIS A 3 17.80 0.15 16.00
N PRO A 4 17.92 0.74 17.21
CA PRO A 4 17.11 1.89 17.65
C PRO A 4 17.17 3.12 16.73
N ARG A 5 18.23 3.25 15.92
CA ARG A 5 18.39 4.33 14.93
C ARG A 5 17.45 4.19 13.71
N LEU A 6 17.03 2.96 13.40
CA LEU A 6 16.03 2.70 12.36
C LEU A 6 14.59 2.95 12.85
N ARG A 7 14.42 3.19 14.16
CA ARG A 7 13.10 3.29 14.80
C ARG A 7 12.44 4.67 14.64
N ASN A 8 13.19 5.68 14.18
CA ASN A 8 12.81 7.09 14.33
C ASN A 8 12.86 7.92 13.04
N ASN A 9 13.15 7.37 11.86
CA ASN A 9 13.10 8.17 10.64
C ASN A 9 11.68 8.19 10.07
N ARG A 10 10.78 8.88 10.79
CA ARG A 10 9.37 9.06 10.42
C ARG A 10 9.22 9.56 8.98
N GLU A 11 10.10 10.44 8.54
CA GLU A 11 10.10 10.98 7.18
C GLU A 11 10.34 9.86 6.15
N VAL A 12 11.36 9.02 6.36
CA VAL A 12 11.61 7.84 5.49
C VAL A 12 10.45 6.84 5.54
N HIS A 13 9.79 6.66 6.70
CA HIS A 13 8.60 5.80 6.77
C HIS A 13 7.42 6.35 5.98
N LEU A 14 7.17 7.66 6.06
CA LEU A 14 6.10 8.31 5.30
C LEU A 14 6.39 8.31 3.80
N ASP A 15 7.65 8.55 3.41
CA ASP A 15 8.10 8.49 2.03
C ASP A 15 7.94 7.09 1.44
N TYR A 16 8.33 6.06 2.20
CA TYR A 16 8.10 4.66 1.82
C TYR A 16 6.61 4.33 1.66
N LEU A 17 5.76 4.77 2.61
CA LEU A 17 4.31 4.55 2.52
C LEU A 17 3.70 5.25 1.30
N LYS A 18 4.19 6.44 0.95
CA LYS A 18 3.76 7.17 -0.24
C LYS A 18 4.12 6.39 -1.52
N HIS A 19 5.36 5.94 -1.65
CA HIS A 19 5.79 5.14 -2.80
C HIS A 19 5.07 3.79 -2.89
N LEU A 20 4.78 3.18 -1.74
CA LEU A 20 4.00 1.96 -1.69
C LEU A 20 2.55 2.21 -2.14
N LYS A 21 1.95 3.35 -1.79
CA LYS A 21 0.63 3.75 -2.30
C LYS A 21 0.61 3.89 -3.82
N GLU A 22 1.58 4.59 -4.39
CA GLU A 22 1.75 4.74 -5.86
C GLU A 22 1.91 3.36 -6.55
N SER A 23 2.68 2.46 -5.95
CA SER A 23 2.89 1.10 -6.46
C SER A 23 1.60 0.28 -6.44
N VAL A 24 0.82 0.36 -5.35
CA VAL A 24 -0.45 -0.37 -5.24
C VAL A 24 -1.51 0.19 -6.19
N GLU A 25 -1.56 1.51 -6.41
CA GLU A 25 -2.42 2.12 -7.43
C GLU A 25 -2.08 1.61 -8.83
N THR A 26 -0.79 1.56 -9.17
CA THR A 26 -0.32 1.01 -10.46
C THR A 26 -0.70 -0.47 -10.62
N LEU A 27 -0.52 -1.27 -9.57
CA LEU A 27 -0.92 -2.70 -9.59
C LEU A 27 -2.43 -2.87 -9.75
N ARG A 28 -3.24 -1.98 -9.18
CA ARG A 28 -4.69 -2.00 -9.37
C ARG A 28 -5.05 -1.75 -10.83
N GLU A 29 -4.44 -0.77 -11.49
CA GLU A 29 -4.67 -0.50 -12.92
C GLU A 29 -4.32 -1.73 -13.78
N ILE A 30 -3.15 -2.33 -13.56
CA ILE A 30 -2.71 -3.53 -14.28
C ILE A 30 -3.69 -4.69 -14.09
N VAL A 31 -4.14 -4.93 -12.86
CA VAL A 31 -5.05 -6.04 -12.56
C VAL A 31 -6.44 -5.79 -13.16
N GLU A 32 -6.94 -4.55 -13.17
CA GLU A 32 -8.21 -4.23 -13.83
C GLU A 32 -8.12 -4.40 -15.35
N GLU A 33 -7.03 -3.95 -15.98
CA GLU A 33 -6.79 -4.18 -17.41
C GLU A 33 -6.73 -5.68 -17.74
N ALA A 34 -5.94 -6.45 -16.98
CA ALA A 34 -5.82 -7.90 -17.19
C ALA A 34 -7.15 -8.63 -16.97
N LYS A 35 -8.00 -8.14 -16.06
CA LYS A 35 -9.32 -8.72 -15.78
C LYS A 35 -10.31 -8.50 -16.91
N VAL A 36 -10.18 -7.41 -17.67
CA VAL A 36 -10.97 -7.20 -18.90
C VAL A 36 -10.65 -8.29 -19.92
N GLU A 37 -9.36 -8.61 -20.10
CA GLU A 37 -8.91 -9.64 -21.04
C GLU A 37 -9.23 -11.07 -20.55
N ARG A 38 -9.15 -11.31 -19.24
CA ARG A 38 -9.26 -12.66 -18.65
C ARG A 38 -10.17 -12.68 -17.40
N PRO A 39 -11.48 -12.42 -17.55
CA PRO A 39 -12.39 -12.24 -16.42
C PRO A 39 -12.63 -13.51 -15.58
N LEU A 40 -12.38 -14.69 -16.14
CA LEU A 40 -12.54 -15.98 -15.45
C LEU A 40 -11.25 -16.46 -14.76
N ASP A 41 -10.16 -15.69 -14.85
CA ASP A 41 -8.90 -16.06 -14.23
C ASP A 41 -8.94 -15.87 -12.71
N ARG A 42 -8.88 -17.00 -11.98
CA ARG A 42 -8.93 -17.02 -10.52
C ARG A 42 -7.72 -16.33 -9.87
N SER A 43 -6.56 -16.38 -10.53
CA SER A 43 -5.35 -15.72 -10.04
C SER A 43 -5.50 -14.21 -10.17
N LEU A 44 -6.07 -13.70 -11.26
CA LEU A 44 -6.39 -12.28 -11.40
C LEU A 44 -7.47 -11.82 -10.41
N ALA A 45 -8.51 -12.64 -10.18
CA ALA A 45 -9.51 -12.35 -9.16
C ALA A 45 -8.88 -12.24 -7.76
N SER A 46 -7.94 -13.13 -7.44
CA SER A 46 -7.19 -13.08 -6.18
C SER A 46 -6.28 -11.86 -6.11
N ALA A 47 -5.56 -11.54 -7.19
CA ALA A 47 -4.71 -10.35 -7.27
C ALA A 47 -5.52 -9.06 -7.04
N CYS A 48 -6.72 -8.96 -7.62
CA CYS A 48 -7.65 -7.83 -7.44
C CYS A 48 -8.08 -7.67 -5.98
N LEU A 49 -8.36 -8.78 -5.29
CA LEU A 49 -8.70 -8.76 -3.88
C LEU A 49 -7.52 -8.26 -3.02
N TYR A 50 -6.31 -8.77 -3.28
CA TYR A 50 -5.13 -8.38 -2.52
C TYR A 50 -4.70 -6.93 -2.78
N THR A 51 -4.80 -6.43 -4.01
CA THR A 51 -4.53 -5.01 -4.30
C THR A 51 -5.54 -4.11 -3.59
N LYS A 52 -6.83 -4.47 -3.59
CA LYS A 52 -7.86 -3.75 -2.84
C LYS A 52 -7.56 -3.71 -1.33
N HIS A 53 -7.29 -4.85 -0.71
CA HIS A 53 -6.95 -4.88 0.72
C HIS A 53 -5.67 -4.11 1.05
N SER A 54 -4.69 -4.11 0.14
CA SER A 54 -3.48 -3.33 0.30
C SER A 54 -3.78 -1.83 0.29
N GLN A 55 -4.67 -1.34 -0.59
CA GLN A 55 -5.11 0.06 -0.59
C GLN A 55 -5.79 0.43 0.73
N GLU A 56 -6.78 -0.35 1.16
CA GLU A 56 -7.53 -0.13 2.41
C GLU A 56 -6.58 -0.06 3.62
N LEU A 57 -5.60 -0.98 3.68
CA LEU A 57 -4.60 -1.01 4.73
C LEU A 57 -3.69 0.24 4.68
N LEU A 58 -3.23 0.64 3.51
CA LEU A 58 -2.38 1.83 3.36
C LEU A 58 -3.12 3.10 3.76
N GLU A 59 -4.38 3.26 3.35
CA GLU A 59 -5.21 4.39 3.76
C GLU A 59 -5.39 4.43 5.28
N TYR A 60 -5.64 3.27 5.91
CA TYR A 60 -5.72 3.16 7.36
C TYR A 60 -4.39 3.52 8.04
N VAL A 61 -3.26 2.97 7.58
CA VAL A 61 -1.94 3.23 8.17
C VAL A 61 -1.53 4.68 8.02
N ILE A 62 -1.77 5.29 6.85
CA ILE A 62 -1.50 6.71 6.61
C ILE A 62 -2.42 7.60 7.47
N GLY A 63 -3.71 7.24 7.57
CA GLY A 63 -4.71 7.97 8.35
C GLY A 63 -4.51 7.90 9.86
N THR A 64 -3.97 6.79 10.37
CA THR A 64 -3.65 6.57 11.79
C THR A 64 -2.23 6.98 12.17
N CYS A 65 -1.39 7.37 11.20
CA CYS A 65 -0.04 7.85 11.47
C CYS A 65 -0.12 9.15 12.30
N PRO A 66 0.52 9.23 13.49
CA PRO A 66 0.44 10.41 14.35
C PRO A 66 0.92 11.66 13.60
N LYS A 67 0.05 12.66 13.47
CA LYS A 67 0.38 13.90 12.72
C LYS A 67 1.30 14.83 13.49
N ASP A 68 1.27 14.86 14.83
CA ASP A 68 2.09 15.77 15.64
C ASP A 68 2.49 15.14 16.98
N PHE A 69 3.79 15.19 17.30
CA PHE A 69 4.32 15.10 18.66
C PHE A 69 4.88 16.46 19.14
N ASN A 70 4.58 17.55 18.43
CA ASN A 70 4.96 18.89 18.86
C ASN A 70 3.95 19.37 19.93
N LYS A 71 4.18 18.98 21.18
CA LYS A 71 3.73 19.70 22.35
C LYS A 71 4.90 19.96 23.27
#